data_AF-A0A5C5YN11-F1
#
_entry.id   AF-A0A5C5YN11-F1
#
_cell.length_a   1.000
_cell.length_b   1.000
_cell.length_c   1.000
_cell.angle_alpha   90.00
_cell.angle_beta   90.00
_cell.angle_gamma   90.00
#
_symmetry.space_group_name_H-M   'P 1'
#
loop_
_entity.id
_entity.type
_entity.pdbx_description
1 polymer ?
#
loop_
_entity_poly.entity_id
_entity_poly.type
_entity_poly.pdbx_seq_one_letter_code
_entity_poly.pdbx_strand_id
1 'polypeptide(L)'
;MPIGHFFGRHIYLSYTVLVVFGIALGVAVTSSGEAGNQDLLYACLLAIGLWCAGIVMQGIAYCFGLQSRNCSVGLGLIGVRWQAGAMSAVRTLQTSVMTISILVAMVSAFFLSSSYLGDEVIDATIEPMEPGLPFAIPGLEWSSPASMTRFAGWLLLVQLVAQTFPMPDSLGRHLMVSLVAVVRPGASRIAQAMVVHRTLIVISILTAVSAIWVMKNDRALHFSRWPLVMVLAILLARTSRIGQVQSLVDAFPANSPDSDLDELDETENDWRDELPGSQQGHAATDNRPSDSLWPRAKSSVAPRRIRKTMQREHDEAVDAAKLDEILMRLHDNGVDSLSREDREVLKRVSESLRNETQRKNGLSDES
;
A
#
# COMPACT_ATOMS: atom_id res chain seq x y z
N MET A 1 -10.51 2.88 -12.17
CA MET A 1 -11.28 3.89 -12.93
C MET A 1 -11.04 5.24 -12.31
N PRO A 2 -10.48 6.22 -13.04
CA PRO A 2 -10.34 7.57 -12.52
C PRO A 2 -11.74 8.15 -12.29
N ILE A 3 -12.04 8.58 -11.06
CA ILE A 3 -13.33 9.21 -10.72
C ILE A 3 -13.22 10.73 -10.91
N GLY A 4 -12.08 11.30 -10.52
CA GLY A 4 -11.87 12.74 -10.55
C GLY A 4 -10.67 13.16 -9.70
N HIS A 5 -10.67 14.44 -9.34
CA HIS A 5 -9.64 15.07 -8.52
C HIS A 5 -10.22 15.50 -7.17
N PHE A 6 -9.48 15.26 -6.08
CA PHE A 6 -9.84 15.71 -4.73
C PHE A 6 -8.58 16.25 -4.06
N PHE A 7 -8.62 17.51 -3.60
CA PHE A 7 -7.44 18.22 -3.10
C PHE A 7 -6.22 18.16 -4.05
N GLY A 8 -6.46 18.26 -5.36
CA GLY A 8 -5.41 18.18 -6.39
C GLY A 8 -4.89 16.77 -6.68
N ARG A 9 -5.38 15.74 -5.99
CA ARG A 9 -4.95 14.34 -6.16
C ARG A 9 -5.93 13.55 -7.00
N HIS A 10 -5.41 12.62 -7.81
CA HIS A 10 -6.26 11.74 -8.62
C HIS A 10 -6.86 10.62 -7.77
N ILE A 11 -8.19 10.51 -7.76
CA ILE A 11 -8.90 9.39 -7.12
C ILE A 11 -9.18 8.31 -8.17
N TYR A 12 -8.81 7.08 -7.83
CA TYR A 12 -9.11 5.89 -8.62
C TYR A 12 -10.04 4.94 -7.87
N LEU A 13 -11.18 4.59 -8.45
CA LEU A 13 -12.03 3.50 -7.96
C LEU A 13 -11.58 2.16 -8.52
N SER A 14 -11.45 1.14 -7.67
CA SER A 14 -11.29 -0.23 -8.13
C SER A 14 -12.58 -0.72 -8.81
N TYR A 15 -12.46 -1.38 -9.96
CA TYR A 15 -13.61 -1.96 -10.65
C TYR A 15 -14.32 -3.02 -9.79
N THR A 16 -13.57 -3.74 -8.96
CA THR A 16 -14.13 -4.73 -8.02
C THR A 16 -15.12 -4.13 -7.04
N VAL A 17 -14.95 -2.87 -6.65
CA VAL A 17 -15.87 -2.16 -5.75
C VAL A 17 -17.23 -1.99 -6.43
N LEU A 18 -17.23 -1.53 -7.68
CA LEU A 18 -18.45 -1.34 -8.46
C LEU A 18 -19.19 -2.67 -8.70
N VAL A 19 -18.45 -3.73 -9.02
CA VAL A 19 -19.02 -5.05 -9.24
C VAL A 19 -19.66 -5.60 -7.97
N VAL A 20 -18.95 -5.54 -6.83
CA VAL A 20 -19.47 -6.05 -5.56
C VAL A 20 -20.68 -5.25 -5.08
N PHE A 21 -20.65 -3.91 -5.20
CA PHE A 21 -21.83 -3.09 -4.88
C PHE A 21 -23.00 -3.37 -5.81
N GLY A 22 -22.75 -3.56 -7.11
CA GLY A 22 -23.78 -3.92 -8.07
C GLY A 22 -24.44 -5.27 -7.76
N ILE A 23 -23.64 -6.28 -7.41
CA ILE A 23 -24.14 -7.60 -6.99
C ILE A 23 -24.94 -7.48 -5.68
N ALA A 24 -24.39 -6.79 -4.68
CA ALA A 24 -25.05 -6.62 -3.39
C ALA A 24 -26.40 -5.88 -3.53
N LEU A 25 -26.42 -4.79 -4.31
CA LEU A 25 -27.63 -4.04 -4.59
C LEU A 25 -28.63 -4.87 -5.40
N GLY A 26 -28.17 -5.60 -6.42
CA GLY A 26 -29.01 -6.51 -7.20
C GLY A 26 -29.69 -7.56 -6.32
N VAL A 27 -28.91 -8.24 -5.46
CA VAL A 27 -29.42 -9.22 -4.50
C VAL A 27 -30.43 -8.59 -3.55
N ALA A 28 -30.12 -7.41 -2.99
CA ALA A 28 -31.02 -6.68 -2.07
C ALA A 28 -32.35 -6.30 -2.75
N VAL A 29 -32.29 -5.78 -3.98
CA VAL A 29 -33.49 -5.40 -4.74
C VAL A 29 -34.32 -6.64 -5.09
N THR A 30 -33.69 -7.73 -5.55
CA THR A 30 -34.43 -8.97 -5.89
C THR A 30 -35.08 -9.63 -4.67
N SER A 31 -34.46 -9.52 -3.50
CA SER A 31 -34.98 -10.11 -2.26
C SER A 31 -36.01 -9.23 -1.56
N SER A 32 -36.00 -7.91 -1.78
CA SER A 32 -36.97 -6.98 -1.20
C SER A 32 -38.42 -7.17 -1.67
N GLY A 33 -38.63 -7.91 -2.76
CA GLY A 33 -39.97 -8.24 -3.28
C GLY A 33 -40.71 -9.30 -2.49
N GLU A 34 -40.02 -10.03 -1.61
CA GLU A 34 -40.62 -11.07 -0.75
C GLU A 34 -41.26 -10.44 0.51
N ALA A 35 -42.45 -10.91 0.89
CA ALA A 35 -43.15 -10.42 2.07
C ALA A 35 -42.30 -10.66 3.33
N GLY A 36 -41.96 -9.56 4.03
CA GLY A 36 -41.08 -9.57 5.22
C GLY A 36 -39.66 -9.07 4.98
N ASN A 37 -39.24 -8.81 3.73
CA ASN A 37 -37.88 -8.38 3.40
C ASN A 37 -37.73 -6.89 3.05
N GLN A 38 -38.73 -6.04 3.33
CA GLN A 38 -38.63 -4.61 3.02
C GLN A 38 -37.48 -3.92 3.77
N ASP A 39 -37.18 -4.38 4.98
CA ASP A 39 -36.09 -3.85 5.81
C ASP A 39 -34.70 -4.17 5.24
N LEU A 40 -34.58 -5.23 4.43
CA LEU A 40 -33.31 -5.66 3.86
C LEU A 40 -32.72 -4.63 2.89
N LEU A 41 -33.56 -3.92 2.15
CA LEU A 41 -33.08 -2.88 1.25
C LEU A 41 -32.49 -1.70 2.04
N TYR A 42 -33.19 -1.24 3.08
CA TYR A 42 -32.71 -0.18 3.96
C TYR A 42 -31.44 -0.59 4.71
N ALA A 43 -31.39 -1.84 5.18
CA ALA A 43 -30.21 -2.47 5.77
C ALA A 43 -28.99 -2.39 4.85
N CYS A 44 -29.16 -2.82 3.60
CA CYS A 44 -28.11 -2.81 2.61
C CYS A 44 -27.66 -1.38 2.29
N LEU A 45 -28.58 -0.43 2.10
CA LEU A 45 -28.24 0.97 1.85
C LEU A 45 -27.47 1.60 3.02
N LEU A 46 -27.90 1.35 4.25
CA LEU A 46 -27.22 1.83 5.45
C LEU A 46 -25.83 1.18 5.59
N ALA A 47 -25.71 -0.13 5.36
CA ALA A 47 -24.44 -0.83 5.36
C ALA A 47 -23.46 -0.24 4.34
N ILE A 48 -23.93 0.01 3.12
CA ILE A 48 -23.14 0.65 2.04
C ILE A 48 -22.72 2.06 2.46
N GLY A 49 -23.63 2.85 3.01
CA GLY A 49 -23.36 4.22 3.47
C GLY A 49 -22.27 4.26 4.54
N LEU A 50 -22.37 3.41 5.56
CA LEU A 50 -21.38 3.31 6.64
C LEU A 50 -20.04 2.78 6.14
N TRP A 51 -20.04 1.79 5.26
CA TRP A 51 -18.83 1.28 4.63
C TRP A 51 -18.11 2.39 3.87
N CYS A 52 -18.84 3.14 3.04
CA CYS A 52 -18.34 4.31 2.33
C CYS A 52 -17.80 5.38 3.28
N ALA A 53 -18.48 5.65 4.40
CA ALA A 53 -18.00 6.59 5.42
C ALA A 53 -16.64 6.16 6.00
N GLY A 54 -16.46 4.87 6.30
CA GLY A 54 -15.17 4.32 6.72
C GLY A 54 -14.07 4.50 5.67
N ILE A 55 -14.38 4.28 4.38
CA ILE A 55 -13.45 4.52 3.26
C ILE A 55 -13.06 6.00 3.17
N VAL A 56 -14.04 6.91 3.30
CA VAL A 56 -13.80 8.36 3.25
C VAL A 56 -12.89 8.79 4.40
N MET A 57 -13.15 8.33 5.63
CA MET A 57 -12.32 8.65 6.80
C MET A 57 -10.89 8.13 6.65
N GLN A 58 -10.71 6.92 6.13
CA GLN A 58 -9.39 6.41 5.77
C GLN A 58 -8.72 7.25 4.67
N GLY A 59 -9.49 7.70 3.67
CA GLY A 59 -9.00 8.52 2.57
C GLY A 59 -8.50 9.88 3.06
N ILE A 60 -9.24 10.49 4.00
CA ILE A 60 -8.86 11.74 4.66
C ILE A 60 -7.58 11.53 5.46
N ALA A 61 -7.51 10.49 6.31
CA ALA A 61 -6.32 10.18 7.10
C ALA A 61 -5.08 9.94 6.20
N TYR A 62 -5.24 9.15 5.14
CA TYR A 62 -4.19 8.92 4.14
C TYR A 62 -3.75 10.23 3.46
N CYS A 63 -4.71 11.11 3.15
CA CYS A 63 -4.43 12.39 2.53
C CYS A 63 -3.61 13.33 3.43
N PHE A 64 -3.77 13.27 4.76
CA PHE A 64 -2.95 14.05 5.69
C PHE A 64 -1.49 13.58 5.70
N GLY A 65 -1.21 12.30 5.43
CA GLY A 65 0.16 11.76 5.36
C GLY A 65 0.91 12.11 4.08
N LEU A 66 0.20 12.44 3.00
CA LEU A 66 0.78 12.63 1.67
C LEU A 66 1.39 14.03 1.55
N GLN A 67 2.69 14.12 1.24
CA GLN A 67 3.36 15.40 0.97
C GLN A 67 3.10 15.93 -0.44
N SER A 68 3.07 15.03 -1.44
CA SER A 68 2.97 15.45 -2.84
C SER A 68 1.53 15.59 -3.31
N ARG A 69 1.28 16.65 -4.09
CA ARG A 69 0.00 16.86 -4.82
C ARG A 69 -0.18 15.87 -5.97
N ASN A 70 0.89 15.24 -6.46
CA ASN A 70 0.85 14.35 -7.62
C ASN A 70 0.63 12.86 -7.27
N CYS A 71 0.34 12.56 -6.01
CA CYS A 71 0.01 11.19 -5.60
C CYS A 71 -1.43 10.85 -5.96
N SER A 72 -1.66 9.57 -6.22
CA SER A 72 -3.00 9.06 -6.51
C SER A 72 -3.55 8.24 -5.35
N VAL A 73 -4.85 8.37 -5.08
CA VAL A 73 -5.53 7.65 -4.01
C VAL A 73 -6.41 6.59 -4.64
N GLY A 74 -6.08 5.32 -4.40
CA GLY A 74 -6.90 4.21 -4.85
C GLY A 74 -7.96 3.85 -3.81
N LEU A 75 -9.21 3.69 -4.21
CA LEU A 75 -10.30 3.17 -3.38
C LEU A 75 -10.56 1.72 -3.78
N GLY A 76 -10.25 0.79 -2.88
CA GLY A 76 -10.50 -0.65 -3.00
C GLY A 76 -11.73 -1.10 -2.23
N LEU A 77 -12.04 -2.40 -2.31
CA LEU A 77 -13.22 -3.00 -1.67
C LEU A 77 -13.17 -2.86 -0.15
N ILE A 78 -12.00 -3.09 0.44
CA ILE A 78 -11.75 -3.06 1.88
C ILE A 78 -11.44 -1.63 2.37
N GLY A 79 -11.21 -0.70 1.44
CA GLY A 79 -10.97 0.72 1.69
C GLY A 79 -9.77 1.25 0.92
N VAL A 80 -9.04 2.20 1.47
CA VAL A 80 -7.99 2.90 0.73
C VAL A 80 -6.84 1.95 0.39
N ARG A 81 -6.43 1.94 -0.89
CA ARG A 81 -5.26 1.22 -1.38
C ARG A 81 -4.05 2.12 -1.23
N TRP A 82 -3.04 1.60 -0.54
CA TRP A 82 -1.81 2.32 -0.26
C TRP A 82 -0.86 2.20 -1.45
N GLN A 83 -0.24 3.32 -1.84
CA GLN A 83 0.75 3.35 -2.91
C GLN A 83 2.16 3.26 -2.33
N ALA A 84 2.93 2.28 -2.82
CA ALA A 84 4.33 2.13 -2.47
C ALA A 84 5.14 3.36 -2.94
N GLY A 85 5.98 3.90 -2.04
CA GLY A 85 6.87 5.02 -2.34
C GLY A 85 6.23 6.40 -2.43
N ALA A 86 4.96 6.54 -2.05
CA ALA A 86 4.31 7.85 -1.97
C ALA A 86 4.72 8.67 -0.72
N MET A 87 5.28 8.02 0.30
CA MET A 87 5.62 8.59 1.61
C MET A 87 6.92 7.97 2.13
N SER A 88 7.62 8.67 3.04
CA SER A 88 8.70 8.08 3.83
C SER A 88 8.19 6.98 4.76
N ALA A 89 9.09 6.12 5.24
CA ALA A 89 8.71 5.04 6.16
C ALA A 89 8.10 5.57 7.46
N VAL A 90 8.68 6.64 8.04
CA VAL A 90 8.18 7.27 9.27
C VAL A 90 6.78 7.84 9.08
N ARG A 91 6.56 8.61 7.99
CA ARG A 91 5.24 9.17 7.68
C ARG A 91 4.21 8.08 7.41
N THR A 92 4.59 7.04 6.67
CA THR A 92 3.72 5.87 6.44
C THR A 92 3.28 5.21 7.74
N LEU A 93 4.22 5.05 8.69
CA LEU A 93 3.93 4.50 10.01
C LEU A 93 2.95 5.41 10.78
N GLN A 94 3.24 6.71 10.87
CA GLN A 94 2.38 7.70 11.53
C GLN A 94 0.96 7.72 10.93
N THR A 95 0.85 7.79 9.60
CA THR A 95 -0.44 7.79 8.90
C THR A 95 -1.20 6.48 9.08
N SER A 96 -0.49 5.34 9.11
CA SER A 96 -1.11 4.03 9.35
C SER A 96 -1.68 3.95 10.78
N VAL A 97 -0.91 4.39 11.77
CA VAL A 97 -1.34 4.46 13.17
C VAL A 97 -2.53 5.42 13.32
N MET A 98 -2.47 6.62 12.74
CA MET A 98 -3.57 7.58 12.75
C MET A 98 -4.85 6.99 12.14
N THR A 99 -4.73 6.31 11.00
CA THR A 99 -5.87 5.69 10.31
C THR A 99 -6.49 4.58 11.16
N ILE A 100 -5.67 3.72 11.77
CA ILE A 100 -6.14 2.67 12.69
C ILE A 100 -6.83 3.30 13.90
N SER A 101 -6.23 4.32 14.52
CA SER A 101 -6.81 5.02 15.67
C SER A 101 -8.15 5.66 15.36
N ILE A 102 -8.32 6.28 14.20
CA ILE A 102 -9.60 6.85 13.75
C ILE A 102 -10.66 5.76 13.60
N LEU A 103 -10.32 4.64 12.96
CA LEU A 103 -11.25 3.52 12.79
C LEU A 103 -11.62 2.90 14.15
N VAL A 104 -10.66 2.71 15.05
CA VAL A 104 -10.92 2.21 16.41
C VAL A 104 -11.82 3.19 17.16
N ALA A 105 -11.59 4.49 17.08
CA ALA A 105 -12.43 5.49 17.71
C ALA A 105 -13.86 5.47 17.17
N MET A 106 -14.04 5.34 15.85
CA MET A 106 -15.37 5.19 15.23
C MET A 106 -16.07 3.92 15.71
N VAL A 107 -15.39 2.76 15.64
CA VAL A 107 -15.93 1.48 16.11
C VAL A 107 -16.37 1.57 17.57
N SER A 108 -15.50 2.08 18.44
CA SER A 108 -15.79 2.28 19.86
C SER A 108 -16.97 3.23 20.09
N ALA A 109 -17.06 4.33 19.34
CA ALA A 109 -18.17 5.28 19.44
C ALA A 109 -19.51 4.64 19.08
N PHE A 110 -19.56 3.80 18.04
CA PHE A 110 -20.79 3.09 17.67
C PHE A 110 -21.18 2.02 18.69
N PHE A 111 -20.22 1.24 19.21
CA PHE A 111 -20.51 0.27 20.27
C PHE A 111 -20.96 0.93 21.57
N LEU A 112 -20.34 2.05 21.95
CA LEU A 112 -20.71 2.81 23.13
C LEU A 112 -22.08 3.48 22.97
N SER A 113 -22.37 4.05 21.80
CA SER A 113 -23.69 4.59 21.47
C SER A 113 -24.77 3.51 21.51
N SER A 114 -24.46 2.30 21.04
CA SER A 114 -25.38 1.16 21.11
C SER A 114 -25.68 0.76 22.56
N SER A 115 -24.69 0.74 23.45
CA SER A 115 -24.93 0.44 24.87
C SER A 115 -25.82 1.49 25.55
N TYR A 116 -25.61 2.78 25.26
CA TYR A 116 -26.45 3.85 25.84
C TYR A 116 -27.90 3.80 25.34
N LEU A 117 -28.12 3.45 24.08
CA LEU A 117 -29.47 3.31 23.52
C LEU A 117 -30.19 2.02 23.97
N GLY A 118 -29.44 1.01 24.41
CA GLY A 118 -30.00 -0.27 24.86
C GLY A 118 -30.58 -0.22 26.27
N ASP A 119 -29.96 0.53 27.19
CA ASP A 119 -30.38 0.60 28.59
C ASP A 119 -31.78 1.21 28.78
N GLU A 120 -32.25 2.10 27.88
CA GLU A 120 -33.59 2.69 27.99
C GLU A 120 -34.74 1.72 27.66
N VAL A 121 -34.46 0.60 26.96
CA VAL A 121 -35.49 -0.34 26.49
C VAL A 121 -35.63 -1.57 27.41
N ILE A 122 -34.66 -1.79 28.29
CA ILE A 122 -34.50 -3.02 29.08
C ILE A 122 -35.38 -3.04 30.34
N ASP A 123 -36.10 -1.96 30.67
CA ASP A 123 -36.88 -1.86 31.92
C ASP A 123 -38.22 -2.64 31.94
N ALA A 124 -38.55 -3.44 30.92
CA ALA A 124 -39.87 -4.10 30.84
C ALA A 124 -39.87 -5.64 30.78
N THR A 125 -38.83 -6.32 30.29
CA THR A 125 -38.86 -7.79 30.13
C THR A 125 -37.45 -8.34 29.89
N ILE A 126 -36.72 -8.71 30.95
CA ILE A 126 -35.33 -9.19 30.85
C ILE A 126 -35.28 -10.70 31.11
N GLU A 127 -35.06 -11.49 30.04
CA GLU A 127 -34.14 -12.62 30.18
C GLU A 127 -32.72 -12.05 30.09
N PRO A 128 -31.80 -12.42 31.00
CA PRO A 128 -30.44 -11.91 30.99
C PRO A 128 -29.78 -12.31 29.67
N MET A 129 -29.61 -11.32 28.79
CA MET A 129 -28.85 -11.45 27.56
C MET A 129 -27.47 -11.99 27.96
N GLU A 130 -27.16 -13.24 27.61
CA GLU A 130 -25.83 -13.80 27.85
C GLU A 130 -24.80 -12.79 27.35
N PRO A 131 -23.70 -12.55 28.07
CA PRO A 131 -22.62 -11.66 27.65
C PRO A 131 -22.01 -12.22 26.36
N GLY A 132 -22.69 -11.97 25.25
CA GLY A 132 -22.38 -12.48 23.94
C GLY A 132 -21.06 -11.88 23.52
N LEU A 133 -20.16 -12.72 23.02
CA LEU A 133 -18.86 -12.28 22.53
C LEU A 133 -19.06 -11.07 21.60
N PRO A 134 -18.25 -10.00 21.72
CA PRO A 134 -18.36 -8.80 20.90
C PRO A 134 -18.21 -9.05 19.39
N PHE A 135 -17.83 -10.27 19.00
CA PHE A 135 -17.67 -10.75 17.63
C PHE A 135 -18.86 -11.55 17.08
N ALA A 136 -19.91 -11.77 17.87
CA ALA A 136 -21.14 -12.34 17.35
C ALA A 136 -21.72 -11.41 16.29
N ILE A 137 -22.15 -11.98 15.15
CA ILE A 137 -22.82 -11.20 14.10
C ILE A 137 -24.09 -10.63 14.74
N PRO A 138 -24.24 -9.29 14.83
CA PRO A 138 -25.43 -8.72 15.42
C PRO A 138 -26.65 -9.12 14.60
N GLY A 139 -27.76 -9.40 15.29
CA GLY A 139 -29.04 -9.64 14.63
C GLY A 139 -29.42 -8.45 13.75
N LEU A 140 -30.01 -8.73 12.59
CA LEU A 140 -30.49 -7.72 11.64
C LEU A 140 -31.85 -7.13 12.08
N GLU A 141 -32.02 -6.86 13.37
CA GLU A 141 -33.25 -6.27 13.89
C GLU A 141 -33.23 -4.76 13.66
N TRP A 142 -33.96 -4.29 12.66
CA TRP A 142 -34.01 -2.87 12.26
C TRP A 142 -35.02 -2.05 13.07
N SER A 143 -35.80 -2.71 13.94
CA SER A 143 -36.79 -2.06 14.80
C SER A 143 -36.17 -1.23 15.91
N SER A 144 -34.93 -1.53 16.31
CA SER A 144 -34.24 -0.85 17.41
C SER A 144 -33.05 -0.01 16.91
N PRO A 145 -33.00 1.29 17.25
CA PRO A 145 -31.83 2.14 17.00
C PRO A 145 -30.52 1.56 17.60
N ALA A 146 -30.62 0.85 18.72
CA ALA A 146 -29.48 0.21 19.38
C ALA A 146 -28.89 -0.93 18.52
N SER A 147 -29.75 -1.71 17.87
CA SER A 147 -29.32 -2.80 16.97
C SER A 147 -28.68 -2.25 15.69
N MET A 148 -29.23 -1.16 15.13
CA MET A 148 -28.66 -0.48 13.96
C MET A 148 -27.25 0.08 14.24
N THR A 149 -27.07 0.75 15.38
CA THR A 149 -25.77 1.29 15.80
C THR A 149 -24.76 0.18 16.12
N ARG A 150 -25.20 -0.94 16.71
CA ARG A 150 -24.36 -2.13 16.91
C ARG A 150 -23.89 -2.74 15.60
N PHE A 151 -24.81 -2.90 14.65
CA PHE A 151 -24.50 -3.39 13.30
C PHE A 151 -23.51 -2.46 12.57
N ALA A 152 -23.69 -1.14 12.71
CA ALA A 152 -22.77 -0.15 12.18
C ALA A 152 -21.35 -0.30 12.75
N GLY A 153 -21.23 -0.41 14.07
CA GLY A 153 -19.95 -0.65 14.76
C GLY A 153 -19.30 -1.96 14.31
N TRP A 154 -20.09 -3.02 14.13
CA TRP A 154 -19.62 -4.31 13.63
C TRP A 154 -19.09 -4.24 12.20
N LEU A 155 -19.76 -3.54 11.28
CA LEU A 155 -19.28 -3.34 9.91
C LEU A 155 -17.95 -2.59 9.86
N LEU A 156 -17.82 -1.52 10.64
CA LEU A 156 -16.57 -0.76 10.75
C LEU A 156 -15.45 -1.60 11.39
N LEU A 157 -15.78 -2.49 12.32
CA LEU A 157 -14.84 -3.44 12.90
C LEU A 157 -14.35 -4.44 11.84
N VAL A 158 -15.24 -4.99 11.02
CA VAL A 158 -14.87 -5.86 9.88
C VAL A 158 -13.93 -5.11 8.94
N GLN A 159 -14.23 -3.85 8.62
CA GLN A 159 -13.37 -3.01 7.78
C GLN A 159 -11.99 -2.76 8.42
N LEU A 160 -11.94 -2.47 9.71
CA LEU A 160 -10.70 -2.30 10.47
C LEU A 160 -9.85 -3.58 10.44
N VAL A 161 -10.45 -4.73 10.72
CA VAL A 161 -9.76 -6.03 10.68
C VAL A 161 -9.24 -6.33 9.27
N ALA A 162 -10.06 -6.09 8.25
CA ALA A 162 -9.68 -6.33 6.86
C ALA A 162 -8.55 -5.41 6.38
N GLN A 163 -8.50 -4.15 6.83
CA GLN A 163 -7.43 -3.20 6.51
C GLN A 163 -6.12 -3.51 7.24
N THR A 164 -6.21 -3.94 8.50
CA THR A 164 -5.05 -4.32 9.32
C THR A 164 -4.45 -5.65 8.91
N PHE A 165 -5.22 -6.51 8.23
CA PHE A 165 -4.71 -7.76 7.68
C PHE A 165 -3.71 -7.50 6.51
N PRO A 166 -2.52 -8.14 6.50
CA PRO A 166 -1.40 -7.70 5.66
C PRO A 166 -1.42 -8.25 4.22
N MET A 167 -2.54 -8.01 3.52
CA MET A 167 -2.73 -8.29 2.10
C MET A 167 -1.91 -7.32 1.21
N PRO A 168 -1.74 -7.64 -0.09
CA PRO A 168 -1.19 -6.68 -1.05
C PRO A 168 -1.95 -5.36 -1.05
N ASP A 169 -1.21 -4.26 -1.12
CA ASP A 169 -1.72 -2.87 -1.16
C ASP A 169 -2.63 -2.48 0.02
N SER A 170 -2.65 -3.26 1.10
CA SER A 170 -3.42 -2.96 2.32
C SER A 170 -2.60 -2.16 3.32
N LEU A 171 -3.30 -1.41 4.19
CA LEU A 171 -2.69 -0.67 5.28
C LEU A 171 -1.80 -1.57 6.15
N GLY A 172 -2.26 -2.76 6.51
CA GLY A 172 -1.54 -3.68 7.39
C GLY A 172 -0.15 -4.06 6.85
N ARG A 173 -0.03 -4.30 5.54
CA ARG A 173 1.27 -4.62 4.95
C ARG A 173 2.21 -3.41 4.92
N HIS A 174 1.69 -2.23 4.59
CA HIS A 174 2.48 -0.99 4.62
C HIS A 174 2.95 -0.65 6.03
N LEU A 175 2.06 -0.80 7.02
CA LEU A 175 2.38 -0.64 8.45
C LEU A 175 3.53 -1.54 8.86
N MET A 176 3.47 -2.84 8.53
CA MET A 176 4.54 -3.79 8.85
C MET A 176 5.87 -3.40 8.21
N VAL A 177 5.86 -3.02 6.93
CA VAL A 177 7.11 -2.67 6.22
C VAL A 177 7.69 -1.37 6.79
N SER A 178 6.86 -0.35 7.02
CA SER A 178 7.28 0.89 7.65
C SER A 178 7.83 0.68 9.06
N LEU A 179 7.22 -0.21 9.85
CA LEU A 179 7.68 -0.54 11.19
C LEU A 179 9.07 -1.18 11.15
N VAL A 180 9.30 -2.15 10.26
CA VAL A 180 10.62 -2.78 10.11
C VAL A 180 11.67 -1.78 9.64
N ALA A 181 11.32 -0.90 8.70
CA ALA A 181 12.22 0.15 8.21
C ALA A 181 12.59 1.15 9.32
N VAL A 182 11.63 1.55 10.16
CA VAL A 182 11.86 2.48 11.30
C VAL A 182 12.65 1.82 12.43
N VAL A 183 12.37 0.55 12.75
CA VAL A 183 13.07 -0.17 13.84
C VAL A 183 14.51 -0.54 13.45
N ARG A 184 14.81 -0.74 12.16
CA ARG A 184 16.14 -1.14 11.67
C ARG A 184 16.64 -0.25 10.52
N PRO A 185 16.90 1.05 10.76
CA PRO A 185 17.25 1.99 9.70
C PRO A 185 18.58 1.64 9.01
N GLY A 186 19.54 1.05 9.74
CA GLY A 186 20.85 0.64 9.19
C GLY A 186 20.91 -0.77 8.59
N ALA A 187 19.81 -1.54 8.60
CA ALA A 187 19.81 -2.88 8.00
C ALA A 187 19.74 -2.78 6.47
N SER A 188 20.41 -3.69 5.77
CA SER A 188 20.27 -3.78 4.31
C SER A 188 18.81 -3.99 3.91
N ARG A 189 18.39 -3.41 2.78
CA ARG A 189 17.00 -3.54 2.28
C ARG A 189 16.58 -5.00 2.09
N ILE A 190 17.52 -5.85 1.66
CA ILE A 190 17.33 -7.30 1.56
C ILE A 190 17.03 -7.92 2.93
N ALA A 191 17.77 -7.52 3.98
CA ALA A 191 17.51 -8.00 5.34
C ALA A 191 16.13 -7.54 5.85
N GLN A 192 15.75 -6.29 5.61
CA GLN A 192 14.41 -5.79 5.96
C GLN A 192 13.31 -6.58 5.23
N ALA A 193 13.46 -6.79 3.91
CA ALA A 193 12.53 -7.58 3.11
C ALA A 193 12.42 -9.03 3.61
N MET A 194 13.53 -9.65 3.99
CA MET A 194 13.52 -11.00 4.59
C MET A 194 12.76 -11.04 5.91
N VAL A 195 12.91 -10.03 6.78
CA VAL A 195 12.16 -9.96 8.05
C VAL A 195 10.67 -9.85 7.78
N VAL A 196 10.24 -8.92 6.90
CA VAL A 196 8.84 -8.75 6.52
C VAL A 196 8.28 -10.03 5.88
N HIS A 197 9.04 -10.66 4.98
CA HIS A 197 8.64 -11.91 4.34
C HIS A 197 8.37 -13.02 5.36
N ARG A 198 9.29 -13.21 6.32
CA ARG A 198 9.15 -14.23 7.37
C ARG A 198 7.96 -13.95 8.28
N THR A 199 7.73 -12.69 8.67
CA THR A 199 6.56 -12.34 9.50
C THR A 199 5.25 -12.58 8.76
N LEU A 200 5.16 -12.28 7.46
CA LEU A 200 3.98 -12.60 6.64
C LEU A 200 3.72 -14.12 6.55
N ILE A 201 4.77 -14.94 6.43
CA ILE A 201 4.64 -16.41 6.47
C ILE A 201 4.09 -16.86 7.83
N VAL A 202 4.63 -16.34 8.93
CA VAL A 202 4.16 -16.69 10.28
C VAL A 202 2.69 -16.31 10.46
N ILE A 203 2.27 -15.11 10.06
CA ILE A 203 0.86 -14.67 10.12
C ILE A 203 -0.02 -15.59 9.27
N SER A 204 0.45 -16.01 8.09
CA SER A 204 -0.27 -16.95 7.25
C SER A 204 -0.48 -18.31 7.91
N ILE A 205 0.54 -18.85 8.58
CA ILE A 205 0.44 -20.13 9.30
C ILE A 205 -0.52 -19.97 10.49
N LEU A 206 -0.41 -18.89 11.26
CA LEU A 206 -1.32 -18.59 12.36
C LEU A 206 -2.77 -18.49 11.88
N THR A 207 -3.00 -17.84 10.73
CA THR A 207 -4.34 -17.72 10.13
C THR A 207 -4.90 -19.09 9.73
N ALA A 208 -4.06 -20.00 9.20
CA ALA A 208 -4.48 -21.37 8.88
C ALA A 208 -4.81 -22.18 10.15
N VAL A 209 -4.03 -22.03 11.22
CA VAL A 209 -4.32 -22.65 12.53
C VAL A 209 -5.63 -22.11 13.09
N SER A 210 -5.89 -20.81 13.00
CA SER A 210 -7.18 -20.20 13.36
C SER A 210 -8.33 -20.77 12.54
N ALA A 211 -8.14 -21.04 11.24
CA ALA A 211 -9.15 -21.69 10.41
C ALA A 211 -9.51 -23.10 10.92
N ILE A 212 -8.50 -23.91 11.28
CA ILE A 212 -8.71 -25.25 11.86
C ILE A 212 -9.41 -25.16 13.23
N TRP A 213 -9.05 -24.16 14.03
CA TRP A 213 -9.72 -23.91 15.31
C TRP A 213 -11.19 -23.52 15.11
N VAL A 214 -11.50 -22.64 14.14
CA VAL A 214 -12.88 -22.31 13.78
C VAL A 214 -13.63 -23.55 13.32
N MET A 215 -13.03 -24.39 12.47
CA MET A 215 -13.64 -25.64 12.01
C MET A 215 -14.04 -26.58 13.17
N LYS A 216 -13.24 -26.64 14.24
CA LYS A 216 -13.55 -27.47 15.42
C LYS A 216 -14.66 -26.91 16.29
N ASN A 217 -14.84 -25.59 16.30
CA ASN A 217 -15.79 -24.90 17.16
C ASN A 217 -17.04 -24.41 16.42
N ASP A 218 -17.12 -24.61 15.10
CA ASP A 218 -18.23 -24.14 14.28
C ASP A 218 -19.48 -24.94 14.66
N ARG A 219 -20.37 -24.31 15.44
CA ARG A 219 -21.74 -24.77 15.60
C ARG A 219 -22.44 -24.50 14.27
N ALA A 220 -23.19 -25.49 13.76
CA ALA A 220 -23.78 -25.51 12.42
C ALA A 220 -24.55 -24.22 12.07
N LEU A 221 -23.83 -23.20 11.61
CA LEU A 221 -24.37 -22.09 10.85
C LEU A 221 -24.57 -22.58 9.42
N HIS A 222 -25.51 -21.97 8.70
CA HIS A 222 -25.83 -22.35 7.32
C HIS A 222 -24.61 -22.29 6.37
N PHE A 223 -23.54 -21.57 6.74
CA PHE A 223 -22.28 -21.51 6.01
C PHE A 223 -21.10 -21.73 6.95
N SER A 224 -20.28 -22.75 6.67
CA SER A 224 -19.02 -22.97 7.38
C SER A 224 -18.06 -21.80 7.13
N ARG A 225 -17.53 -21.19 8.20
CA ARG A 225 -16.68 -20.00 8.10
C ARG A 225 -15.21 -20.33 7.82
N TRP A 226 -14.77 -21.52 8.23
CA TRP A 226 -13.39 -21.96 8.13
C TRP A 226 -12.81 -21.97 6.70
N PRO A 227 -13.56 -22.28 5.60
CA PRO A 227 -13.00 -22.27 4.26
C PRO A 227 -12.56 -20.87 3.85
N LEU A 228 -13.30 -19.83 4.24
CA LEU A 228 -12.96 -18.44 3.94
C LEU A 228 -11.64 -18.04 4.62
N VAL A 229 -11.48 -18.39 5.90
CA VAL A 229 -10.25 -18.12 6.67
C VAL A 229 -9.07 -18.91 6.07
N MET A 230 -9.30 -20.14 5.63
CA MET A 230 -8.28 -20.96 4.96
C MET A 230 -7.86 -20.35 3.61
N VAL A 231 -8.82 -19.90 2.79
CA VAL A 231 -8.52 -19.20 1.52
C VAL A 231 -7.74 -17.92 1.80
N LEU A 232 -8.10 -17.17 2.83
CA LEU A 232 -7.36 -15.97 3.24
C LEU A 232 -5.91 -16.29 3.62
N ALA A 233 -5.68 -17.38 4.38
CA ALA A 233 -4.35 -17.86 4.71
C ALA A 233 -3.55 -18.22 3.44
N ILE A 234 -4.14 -18.98 2.50
CA ILE A 234 -3.49 -19.35 1.24
C ILE A 234 -3.16 -18.12 0.39
N LEU A 235 -4.07 -17.15 0.30
CA LEU A 235 -3.84 -15.90 -0.41
C LEU A 235 -2.70 -15.10 0.24
N LEU A 236 -2.62 -15.07 1.56
CA LEU A 236 -1.53 -14.41 2.27
C LEU A 236 -0.19 -15.09 1.98
N ALA A 237 -0.12 -16.42 2.07
CA ALA A 237 1.06 -17.19 1.68
C ALA A 237 1.47 -16.96 0.22
N ARG A 238 0.51 -16.92 -0.70
CA ARG A 238 0.79 -16.70 -2.12
C ARG A 238 1.31 -15.29 -2.40
N THR A 239 0.83 -14.31 -1.66
CA THR A 239 1.19 -12.90 -1.84
C THR A 239 2.39 -12.46 -1.00
N SER A 240 2.95 -13.34 -0.17
CA SER A 240 4.14 -13.05 0.63
C SER A 240 5.45 -13.17 -0.18
N ARG A 241 5.41 -13.40 -1.51
CA ARG A 241 6.61 -13.58 -2.35
C ARG A 241 7.67 -12.51 -2.09
N ILE A 242 8.92 -12.92 -1.89
CA ILE A 242 10.03 -12.04 -1.53
C ILE A 242 10.19 -10.88 -2.51
N GLY A 243 10.04 -11.10 -3.82
CA GLY A 243 10.17 -10.03 -4.82
C GLY A 243 9.12 -8.92 -4.68
N GLN A 244 7.89 -9.24 -4.27
CA GLN A 244 6.86 -8.23 -4.02
C GLN A 244 7.17 -7.43 -2.75
N VAL A 245 7.59 -8.12 -1.68
CA VAL A 245 7.98 -7.49 -0.42
C VAL A 245 9.20 -6.59 -0.63
N GLN A 246 10.20 -7.07 -1.38
CA GLN A 246 11.39 -6.32 -1.73
C GLN A 246 11.03 -5.08 -2.55
N SER A 247 10.17 -5.19 -3.57
CA SER A 247 9.71 -4.02 -4.33
C SER A 247 9.00 -2.97 -3.47
N LEU A 248 8.31 -3.41 -2.42
CA LEU A 248 7.63 -2.51 -1.47
C LEU A 248 8.62 -1.84 -0.51
N VAL A 249 9.61 -2.58 0.00
CA VAL A 249 10.71 -2.02 0.81
C VAL A 249 11.53 -1.03 -0.01
N ASP A 250 11.83 -1.38 -1.27
CA ASP A 250 12.66 -0.58 -2.15
C ASP A 250 11.97 0.73 -2.57
N ALA A 251 10.64 0.75 -2.56
CA ALA A 251 9.85 1.94 -2.86
C ALA A 251 9.99 3.03 -1.78
N PHE A 252 10.37 2.69 -0.54
CA PHE A 252 10.63 3.73 0.45
C PHE A 252 11.93 4.48 0.09
N PRO A 253 11.91 5.83 0.15
CA PRO A 253 13.14 6.60 -0.02
C PRO A 253 14.15 6.11 1.01
N ALA A 254 15.42 5.99 0.61
CA ALA A 254 16.46 5.67 1.58
C ALA A 254 16.47 6.81 2.60
N ASN A 255 16.17 6.50 3.86
CA ASN A 255 16.31 7.46 4.95
C ASN A 255 17.81 7.81 5.04
N SER A 256 18.25 8.84 4.31
CA SER A 256 19.48 9.53 4.65
C SER A 256 19.16 10.28 5.95
N PRO A 257 19.79 9.93 7.09
CA PRO A 257 19.48 10.52 8.39
C PRO A 257 19.58 12.06 8.42
N ASP A 258 20.23 12.67 7.43
CA ASP A 258 20.36 14.13 7.31
C ASP A 258 19.17 14.82 6.61
N SER A 259 18.34 14.10 5.83
CA SER A 259 17.28 14.74 5.02
C SER A 259 16.05 15.20 5.82
N ASP A 260 15.78 14.60 6.98
CA ASP A 260 14.62 14.98 7.80
C ASP A 260 14.91 16.24 8.65
N LEU A 261 16.18 16.58 8.86
CA LEU A 261 16.59 17.82 9.54
C LEU A 261 16.58 19.02 8.59
N ASP A 262 17.01 18.84 7.34
CA ASP A 262 16.96 19.89 6.32
C ASP A 262 15.51 20.33 5.96
N GLU A 263 14.53 19.43 6.07
CA GLU A 263 13.12 19.73 5.76
C GLU A 263 12.49 20.69 6.79
N LEU A 264 12.97 20.68 8.05
CA LEU A 264 12.53 21.65 9.06
C LEU A 264 13.17 23.03 8.85
N ASP A 265 14.43 23.09 8.37
CA ASP A 265 15.13 24.34 8.08
C ASP A 265 14.59 25.04 6.80
N GLU A 266 14.16 24.29 5.78
CA GLU A 266 13.53 24.90 4.59
C GLU A 266 12.17 25.54 4.91
N THR A 267 11.41 24.97 5.85
CA THR A 267 10.10 25.55 6.22
C THR A 267 10.25 26.79 7.11
N GLU A 268 11.38 26.94 7.81
CA GLU A 268 11.67 28.10 8.67
C GLU A 268 12.26 29.28 7.87
N ASN A 269 13.01 29.02 6.79
CA ASN A 269 13.59 30.08 5.96
C ASN A 269 12.59 30.73 4.98
N ASP A 270 11.51 30.05 4.58
CA ASP A 270 10.51 30.62 3.64
C ASP A 270 9.71 31.79 4.26
N TRP A 271 9.54 31.83 5.58
CA TRP A 271 8.84 32.95 6.26
C TRP A 271 9.75 34.15 6.57
N ARG A 272 11.07 34.01 6.44
CA ARG A 272 12.02 35.08 6.79
C ARG A 272 12.20 36.13 5.70
N ASP A 273 11.88 35.80 4.45
CA ASP A 273 12.08 36.70 3.31
C ASP A 273 10.87 37.60 2.97
N GLU A 274 9.75 37.49 3.70
CA GLU A 274 8.58 38.35 3.55
C GLU A 274 8.45 39.48 4.60
N LEU A 275 9.56 39.93 5.21
CA LEU A 275 9.55 41.16 6.00
C LEU A 275 9.78 42.40 5.11
N PRO A 276 8.78 43.28 4.92
CA PRO A 276 8.94 44.50 4.15
C PRO A 276 9.66 45.56 4.99
N GLY A 277 11.00 45.62 4.93
CA GLY A 277 11.70 46.56 5.80
C GLY A 277 13.21 46.62 5.74
N SER A 278 13.84 46.68 4.56
CA SER A 278 15.19 47.24 4.44
C SER A 278 15.44 47.84 3.06
N GLN A 279 14.98 49.08 2.89
CA GLN A 279 15.59 49.99 1.93
C GLN A 279 17.02 50.29 2.37
N GLN A 280 18.02 49.80 1.63
CA GLN A 280 19.24 50.57 1.36
C GLN A 280 19.93 50.00 0.13
N GLY A 281 19.98 50.84 -0.91
CA GLY A 281 20.33 50.43 -2.26
C GLY A 281 21.81 50.32 -2.50
N HIS A 282 22.15 49.59 -3.56
CA HIS A 282 23.12 50.05 -4.53
C HIS A 282 22.71 49.59 -5.93
N ALA A 283 22.57 50.60 -6.79
CA ALA A 283 22.34 50.47 -8.21
C ALA A 283 23.65 50.08 -8.90
N ALA A 284 23.62 48.99 -9.66
CA ALA A 284 24.38 48.87 -10.90
C ALA A 284 23.74 47.76 -11.74
N THR A 285 23.08 48.21 -12.78
CA THR A 285 22.59 47.48 -13.95
C THR A 285 23.63 46.51 -14.51
N ASP A 286 23.29 45.22 -14.59
CA ASP A 286 23.79 44.36 -15.65
C ASP A 286 22.66 43.45 -16.15
N ASN A 287 22.14 43.81 -17.32
CA ASN A 287 21.11 43.10 -18.04
C ASN A 287 21.72 41.86 -18.71
N ARG A 288 21.68 40.72 -18.01
CA ARG A 288 21.76 39.41 -18.66
C ARG A 288 20.36 38.78 -18.71
N PRO A 289 19.78 38.53 -19.90
CA PRO A 289 18.58 37.72 -20.01
C PRO A 289 18.99 36.26 -19.81
N SER A 290 18.99 35.81 -18.55
CA SER A 290 19.22 34.41 -18.23
C SER A 290 17.94 33.61 -18.48
N ASP A 291 18.00 32.84 -19.57
CA ASP A 291 17.16 31.69 -19.84
C ASP A 291 17.00 30.83 -18.57
N SER A 292 15.83 30.89 -17.93
CA SER A 292 15.40 29.85 -16.98
C SER A 292 13.88 29.79 -16.82
N LEU A 293 13.15 30.02 -17.90
CA LEU A 293 11.74 29.64 -18.00
C LEU A 293 11.64 28.16 -18.42
N TRP A 294 11.60 27.29 -17.39
CA TRP A 294 11.41 25.82 -17.38
C TRP A 294 12.56 24.94 -17.94
N PRO A 295 12.92 23.82 -17.25
CA PRO A 295 11.97 22.76 -16.91
C PRO A 295 12.19 22.09 -15.53
N ARG A 296 11.49 22.54 -14.48
CA ARG A 296 11.34 21.77 -13.22
C ARG A 296 10.23 20.70 -13.31
N ALA A 297 10.14 20.07 -14.47
CA ALA A 297 9.28 18.93 -14.74
C ALA A 297 10.12 17.89 -15.48
N LYS A 298 10.74 16.94 -14.76
CA LYS A 298 11.28 15.65 -15.27
C LYS A 298 11.90 14.80 -14.13
N SER A 299 11.12 14.40 -13.13
CA SER A 299 11.43 13.18 -12.36
C SER A 299 10.68 11.94 -12.89
N SER A 300 9.75 12.11 -13.84
CA SER A 300 9.07 11.03 -14.55
C SER A 300 9.92 10.30 -15.61
N VAL A 301 11.21 10.64 -15.74
CA VAL A 301 12.17 9.95 -16.62
C VAL A 301 12.98 8.85 -15.88
N ALA A 302 12.88 8.80 -14.54
CA ALA A 302 13.50 7.74 -13.74
C ALA A 302 13.11 6.30 -14.18
N PRO A 303 11.84 5.96 -14.50
CA PRO A 303 11.53 4.58 -14.89
C PRO A 303 12.07 4.20 -16.29
N ARG A 304 12.33 5.16 -17.18
CA ARG A 304 12.92 4.87 -18.50
C ARG A 304 14.43 4.65 -18.41
N ARG A 305 15.12 5.36 -17.51
CA ARG A 305 16.54 5.11 -17.23
C ARG A 305 16.72 3.76 -16.51
N ILE A 306 15.85 3.45 -15.55
CA ILE A 306 15.85 2.16 -14.84
C ILE A 306 15.55 0.98 -15.78
N ARG A 307 14.59 1.13 -16.71
CA ARG A 307 14.34 0.08 -17.73
C ARG A 307 15.51 -0.08 -18.69
N LYS A 308 16.19 1.00 -19.07
CA LYS A 308 17.39 0.93 -19.93
C LYS A 308 18.57 0.31 -19.20
N THR A 309 18.77 0.58 -17.91
CA THR A 309 19.80 -0.11 -17.11
C THR A 309 19.45 -1.57 -16.87
N MET A 310 18.19 -1.91 -16.58
CA MET A 310 17.77 -3.31 -16.46
C MET A 310 17.86 -4.09 -17.78
N GLN A 311 17.47 -3.49 -18.91
CA GLN A 311 17.67 -4.12 -20.22
C GLN A 311 19.15 -4.32 -20.51
N ARG A 312 19.98 -3.32 -20.20
CA ARG A 312 21.42 -3.42 -20.36
C ARG A 312 22.03 -4.51 -19.48
N GLU A 313 21.64 -4.61 -18.21
CA GLU A 313 22.09 -5.67 -17.29
C GLU A 313 21.63 -7.06 -17.77
N HIS A 314 20.42 -7.17 -18.32
CA HIS A 314 19.91 -8.43 -18.87
C HIS A 314 20.65 -8.85 -20.14
N ASP A 315 20.87 -7.91 -21.07
CA ASP A 315 21.62 -8.14 -22.30
C ASP A 315 23.08 -8.49 -21.99
N GLU A 316 23.71 -7.81 -21.02
CA GLU A 316 25.07 -8.12 -20.55
C GLU A 316 25.15 -9.52 -19.92
N ALA A 317 24.12 -9.96 -19.17
CA ALA A 317 24.07 -11.30 -18.60
C ALA A 317 23.88 -12.39 -19.68
N VAL A 318 23.07 -12.13 -20.70
CA VAL A 318 22.87 -13.05 -21.84
C VAL A 318 24.15 -13.16 -22.67
N ASP A 319 24.82 -12.04 -22.93
CA ASP A 319 26.08 -12.01 -23.67
C ASP A 319 27.19 -12.72 -22.87
N ALA A 320 27.25 -12.56 -21.54
CA ALA A 320 28.20 -13.29 -20.69
C ALA A 320 27.96 -14.81 -20.71
N ALA A 321 26.70 -15.26 -20.67
CA ALA A 321 26.38 -16.69 -20.75
C ALA A 321 26.75 -17.30 -22.12
N LYS A 322 26.54 -16.55 -23.21
CA LYS A 322 26.94 -16.98 -24.56
C LYS A 322 28.45 -16.96 -24.76
N LEU A 323 29.18 -16.06 -24.09
CA LEU A 323 30.62 -15.94 -24.21
C LEU A 323 31.33 -17.24 -23.80
N ASP A 324 30.93 -17.88 -22.70
CA ASP A 324 31.54 -19.14 -22.26
C ASP A 324 31.36 -20.25 -23.29
N GLU A 325 30.18 -20.34 -23.89
CA GLU A 325 29.89 -21.32 -24.94
C GLU A 325 30.73 -21.07 -26.21
N ILE A 326 30.88 -19.80 -26.59
CA ILE A 326 31.70 -19.36 -27.71
C ILE A 326 33.18 -19.65 -27.45
N LEU A 327 33.68 -19.40 -26.24
CA LEU A 327 35.07 -19.65 -25.87
C LEU A 327 35.38 -21.16 -25.87
N MET A 328 34.45 -22.01 -25.45
CA MET A 328 34.58 -23.47 -25.60
C MET A 328 34.70 -23.89 -27.06
N ARG A 329 33.81 -23.41 -27.95
CA ARG A 329 33.88 -23.78 -29.37
C ARG A 329 35.13 -23.25 -30.06
N LEU A 330 35.54 -22.02 -29.72
CA LEU A 330 36.75 -21.39 -30.23
C LEU A 330 38.00 -22.18 -29.81
N HIS A 331 38.04 -22.67 -28.58
CA HIS A 331 39.12 -23.52 -28.07
C HIS A 331 39.21 -24.84 -28.84
N ASP A 332 38.07 -25.50 -29.09
CA ASP A 332 38.06 -26.83 -29.67
C ASP A 332 38.27 -26.85 -31.19
N ASN A 333 37.73 -25.86 -31.92
CA ASN A 333 37.65 -25.90 -33.39
C ASN A 333 38.30 -24.70 -34.10
N GLY A 334 38.85 -23.74 -33.35
CA GLY A 334 39.51 -22.55 -33.90
C GLY A 334 38.54 -21.46 -34.40
N VAL A 335 39.08 -20.33 -34.85
CA VAL A 335 38.30 -19.11 -35.21
C VAL A 335 37.33 -19.34 -36.38
N ASP A 336 37.64 -20.29 -37.26
CA ASP A 336 36.84 -20.59 -38.44
C ASP A 336 35.51 -21.28 -38.11
N SER A 337 35.38 -21.88 -36.92
CA SER A 337 34.14 -22.51 -36.47
C SER A 337 33.11 -21.53 -35.92
N LEU A 338 33.47 -20.26 -35.74
CA LEU A 338 32.58 -19.25 -35.18
C LEU A 338 31.63 -18.69 -36.23
N SER A 339 30.34 -18.69 -35.89
CA SER A 339 29.33 -18.02 -36.70
C SER A 339 29.60 -16.51 -36.73
N ARG A 340 29.04 -15.83 -37.73
CA ARG A 340 29.17 -14.36 -37.85
C ARG A 340 28.59 -13.65 -36.63
N GLU A 341 27.54 -14.21 -36.04
CA GLU A 341 26.87 -13.69 -34.85
C GLU A 341 27.75 -13.84 -33.59
N ASP A 342 28.43 -14.98 -33.42
CA ASP A 342 29.37 -15.21 -32.31
C ASP A 342 30.57 -14.26 -32.37
N ARG A 343 31.07 -13.99 -33.58
CA ARG A 343 32.15 -13.00 -33.81
C ARG A 343 31.73 -11.59 -33.42
N GLU A 344 30.47 -11.23 -33.65
CA GLU A 344 29.93 -9.93 -33.23
C GLU A 344 29.77 -9.82 -31.70
N VAL A 345 29.39 -10.91 -31.02
CA VAL A 345 29.34 -10.97 -29.55
C VAL A 345 30.74 -10.78 -28.96
N LEU A 346 31.74 -11.51 -29.45
CA LEU A 346 33.14 -11.38 -29.01
C LEU A 346 33.68 -9.96 -29.19
N LYS A 347 33.37 -9.32 -30.33
CA LYS A 347 33.77 -7.95 -30.59
C LYS A 347 33.15 -6.97 -29.58
N ARG A 348 31.86 -7.13 -29.28
CA ARG A 348 31.15 -6.28 -28.29
C ARG A 348 31.73 -6.43 -26.88
N VAL A 349 31.98 -7.67 -26.44
CA VAL A 349 32.58 -7.93 -25.12
C VAL A 349 34.01 -7.38 -25.05
N SER A 350 34.81 -7.56 -26.10
CA SER A 350 36.17 -7.01 -26.20
C SER A 350 36.20 -5.49 -26.08
N GLU A 351 35.31 -4.79 -26.80
CA GLU A 351 35.18 -3.33 -26.72
C GLU A 351 34.73 -2.87 -25.31
N SER A 352 33.81 -3.61 -24.67
CA SER A 352 33.34 -3.31 -23.31
C SER A 352 34.47 -3.40 -22.28
N LEU A 353 35.24 -4.50 -22.29
CA LEU A 353 36.38 -4.71 -21.38
C LEU A 353 37.49 -3.67 -21.60
N ARG A 354 37.74 -3.28 -22.86
CA ARG A 354 38.72 -2.24 -23.19
C ARG A 354 38.30 -0.88 -22.61
N ASN A 355 37.03 -0.52 -22.73
CA ASN A 355 36.50 0.72 -22.16
C ASN A 355 36.57 0.73 -20.62
N GLU A 356 36.31 -0.41 -19.98
CA GLU A 356 36.40 -0.55 -18.52
C GLU A 356 37.85 -0.43 -18.03
N THR A 357 38.80 -1.03 -18.74
CA THR A 357 40.24 -0.92 -18.43
C THR A 357 40.74 0.51 -18.59
N GLN A 358 40.36 1.21 -19.66
CA GLN A 358 40.70 2.63 -19.85
C GLN A 358 40.13 3.52 -18.74
N ARG A 359 38.89 3.25 -18.33
CA ARG A 359 38.24 3.99 -17.24
C ARG A 359 38.93 3.76 -15.91
N LYS A 360 39.35 2.52 -15.61
CA LYS A 360 40.10 2.18 -14.40
C LYS A 360 41.47 2.84 -14.37
N ASN A 361 42.18 2.86 -15.50
CA ASN A 361 43.50 3.49 -15.61
C ASN A 361 43.42 5.03 -15.51
N GLY A 362 42.38 5.66 -16.06
CA GLY A 362 42.18 7.11 -15.92
C GLY A 362 41.86 7.57 -14.50
N LEU A 363 41.27 6.71 -13.68
CA LEU A 363 40.99 6.99 -12.26
C LEU A 363 42.24 6.89 -11.37
N SER A 364 43.26 6.13 -11.77
CA SER A 364 44.52 5.98 -11.02
C SER A 364 45.53 7.12 -11.25
N ASP A 365 45.36 7.92 -12.30
CA ASP A 365 46.23 9.08 -12.57
C ASP A 365 45.77 10.37 -11.84
N GLU A 366 44.55 10.38 -11.27
CA GLU A 366 43.98 11.54 -10.55
C GLU A 366 44.10 11.45 -9.02
N SER A 367 44.69 10.37 -8.49
CA SER A 367 44.91 10.11 -7.06
C SER A 367 46.38 9.95 -6.75
#